data_AF-A0A161WM66-F1
#
_entry.id   AF-A0A161WM66-F1
#
_cell.length_a   1.000
_cell.length_b   1.000
_cell.length_c   1.000
_cell.angle_alpha   90.00
_cell.angle_beta   90.00
_cell.angle_gamma   90.00
#
_symmetry.space_group_name_H-M   'P 1'
#
loop_
_entity.id
_entity.type
_entity.pdbx_description
1 polymer ?
#
loop_
_entity_poly.entity_id
_entity_poly.type
_entity_poly.pdbx_seq_one_letter_code
_entity_poly.pdbx_strand_id
1 'polypeptide(L)' 'MEEETYLRATQLEALTGIPAATWRWWAYVGDPTKPPSFKLSARRRVWKKTAVLAWLADQERVGLELEAQRRRMVA' A
#
# COMPACT_ATOMS: atom_id res chain seq x y z
N MET A 1 -13.93 -16.82 -10.90
CA MET A 1 -13.00 -16.56 -9.79
C MET A 1 -11.89 -15.70 -10.35
N GLU A 2 -11.64 -14.53 -9.78
CA GLU A 2 -10.51 -13.71 -10.22
C GLU A 2 -9.20 -14.39 -9.81
N GLU A 3 -8.28 -14.54 -10.76
CA GLU A 3 -6.96 -15.10 -10.50
C GLU A 3 -6.13 -14.08 -9.71
N GLU A 4 -5.65 -14.47 -8.53
CA GLU A 4 -4.85 -13.57 -7.70
C GLU A 4 -3.47 -13.35 -8.34
N THR A 5 -3.03 -12.08 -8.36
CA THR A 5 -1.74 -11.69 -8.93
C THR A 5 -0.80 -11.22 -7.83
N TYR A 6 0.36 -11.87 -7.73
CA TYR A 6 1.42 -11.47 -6.81
C TYR A 6 2.41 -10.52 -7.50
N LEU A 7 2.55 -9.31 -6.95
CA LEU A 7 3.35 -8.23 -7.52
C LEU A 7 4.62 -8.01 -6.71
N ARG A 8 5.70 -7.62 -7.41
CA ARG A 8 6.93 -7.07 -6.82
C ARG A 8 6.84 -5.55 -6.75
N ALA A 9 7.73 -4.94 -5.97
CA ALA A 9 7.79 -3.48 -5.79
C ALA A 9 7.81 -2.70 -7.12
N THR A 10 8.58 -3.15 -8.13
CA THR A 10 8.63 -2.51 -9.45
C THR A 10 7.34 -2.66 -10.27
N GLN A 11 6.59 -3.74 -10.04
CA GLN A 11 5.29 -3.93 -10.68
C GLN A 11 4.20 -3.09 -9.99
N LEU A 12 4.32 -2.90 -8.67
CA LEU A 12 3.46 -1.97 -7.93
C LEU A 12 3.73 -0.53 -8.34
N GLU A 13 4.98 -0.16 -8.58
CA GLU A 13 5.34 1.13 -9.16
C GLU A 13 4.69 1.34 -10.53
N ALA A 14 4.79 0.36 -11.43
CA ALA A 14 4.10 0.44 -12.71
C ALA A 14 2.56 0.51 -12.58
N LEU A 15 1.99 -0.17 -11.59
CA LEU A 15 0.54 -0.22 -11.36
C LEU A 15 -0.01 1.06 -10.71
N THR A 16 0.71 1.64 -9.75
CA THR A 16 0.19 2.67 -8.84
C THR A 16 0.88 4.02 -9.01
N GLY A 17 2.00 4.07 -9.74
CA GLY A 17 2.87 5.25 -9.81
C GLY A 17 3.70 5.50 -8.55
N ILE A 18 3.48 4.76 -7.45
CA ILE A 18 4.23 4.93 -6.20
C ILE A 18 5.62 4.29 -6.35
N PRO A 19 6.73 5.02 -6.10
CA PRO A 19 8.07 4.53 -6.38
C PRO A 19 8.39 3.18 -5.72
N ALA A 20 9.10 2.29 -6.42
CA ALA A 20 9.47 0.98 -5.89
C ALA A 20 10.30 1.07 -4.60
N ALA A 21 11.08 2.15 -4.44
CA ALA A 21 11.83 2.43 -3.22
C ALA A 21 10.90 2.60 -2.00
N THR A 22 9.77 3.26 -2.15
CA THR A 22 8.77 3.47 -1.09
C THR A 22 8.19 2.14 -0.61
N TRP A 23 7.81 1.25 -1.53
CA TRP A 23 7.33 -0.10 -1.18
C TRP A 23 8.38 -0.92 -0.41
N ARG A 24 9.64 -0.85 -0.84
CA ARG A 24 10.76 -1.53 -0.16
C ARG A 24 11.00 -0.95 1.22
N TRP A 25 10.94 0.37 1.35
CA TRP A 25 11.10 1.09 2.60
C TRP A 25 10.00 0.72 3.59
N TRP A 26 8.71 0.79 3.23
CA TRP A 26 7.59 0.35 4.07
C TRP A 26 7.75 -1.09 4.56
N ALA A 27 8.15 -1.99 3.66
CA ALA A 27 8.39 -3.37 4.02
C ALA A 27 9.58 -3.59 4.98
N TYR A 28 10.55 -2.68 4.97
CA TYR A 28 11.73 -2.70 5.83
C TYR A 28 11.44 -2.09 7.21
N VAL A 29 10.90 -0.87 7.26
CA VAL A 29 10.70 -0.13 8.53
C VAL A 29 9.62 -0.72 9.41
N GLY A 30 8.74 -1.56 8.86
CA GLY A 30 7.72 -2.22 9.66
C GLY A 30 6.56 -1.32 10.07
N ASP A 31 6.34 -0.21 9.35
CA ASP A 31 5.32 0.79 9.64
C ASP A 31 3.94 0.13 9.87
N PRO A 32 3.17 0.54 10.90
CA PRO A 32 1.82 0.04 11.12
C PRO A 32 0.86 0.37 9.96
N THR A 33 1.14 1.41 9.19
CA THR A 33 0.43 1.85 8.00
C THR A 33 1.08 1.34 6.71
N LYS A 34 1.45 0.05 6.68
CA LYS A 34 1.98 -0.57 5.45
C LYS A 34 1.00 -1.58 4.84
N PRO A 35 1.01 -1.74 3.51
CA PRO A 35 0.27 -2.80 2.85
C PRO A 35 0.82 -4.18 3.23
N PRO A 36 -0.04 -5.21 3.35
CA PRO A 36 0.38 -6.56 3.69
C PRO A 36 1.31 -7.15 2.62
N SER A 37 2.41 -7.76 3.07
CA SER A 37 3.39 -8.40 2.20
C SER A 37 4.07 -9.57 2.87
N PHE A 38 4.59 -10.50 2.08
CA PHE A 38 5.34 -11.64 2.59
C PHE A 38 6.56 -11.95 1.73
N LYS A 39 7.54 -12.63 2.33
CA LYS A 39 8.71 -13.15 1.62
C LYS A 39 8.34 -14.47 0.97
N LEU A 40 8.47 -14.55 -0.36
CA LEU A 40 8.39 -15.80 -1.11
C LEU A 40 9.74 -16.54 -1.10
N SER A 41 10.84 -15.80 -0.94
CA SER A 41 12.17 -16.35 -0.69
C SER A 41 13.01 -15.35 0.11
N ALA A 42 14.22 -15.75 0.50
CA ALA A 42 15.16 -14.88 1.21
C ALA A 42 15.39 -13.51 0.52
N ARG A 43 15.27 -13.46 -0.81
CA ARG A 43 15.51 -12.26 -1.63
C ARG A 43 14.26 -11.72 -2.34
N ARG A 44 13.09 -12.36 -2.19
CA ARG A 44 11.89 -11.97 -2.95
C ARG A 44 10.73 -11.71 -2.00
N ARG A 45 10.31 -10.44 -1.94
CA ARG A 45 9.06 -10.01 -1.30
C ARG A 45 8.01 -9.75 -2.36
N VAL A 46 6.78 -10.16 -2.06
CA VAL A 46 5.62 -9.96 -2.92
C VAL A 46 4.43 -9.42 -2.13
N TRP A 47 3.52 -8.82 -2.86
CA TRP A 47 2.24 -8.31 -2.39
C TRP A 47 1.12 -8.91 -3.23
N LYS A 48 -0.03 -9.19 -2.61
CA LYS A 48 -1.25 -9.52 -3.34
C LYS A 48 -1.81 -8.24 -3.96
N LYS A 49 -2.14 -8.26 -5.25
CA LYS A 49 -2.66 -7.07 -5.95
C LYS A 49 -3.95 -6.57 -5.28
N THR A 50 -4.87 -7.48 -5.02
CA THR A 50 -6.18 -7.17 -4.39
C THR A 50 -6.00 -6.49 -3.03
N ALA A 51 -5.12 -7.02 -2.18
CA ALA A 51 -4.87 -6.49 -0.85
C ALA A 51 -4.20 -5.10 -0.88
N VAL A 52 -3.31 -4.85 -1.84
CA VAL A 52 -2.70 -3.53 -2.00
C VAL A 52 -3.73 -2.49 -2.44
N LEU A 53 -4.59 -2.83 -3.39
CA LEU A 53 -5.63 -1.91 -3.86
C LEU A 53 -6.65 -1.59 -2.76
N ALA A 54 -7.07 -2.60 -2.00
CA ALA A 54 -7.95 -2.40 -0.84
C ALA A 54 -7.30 -1.51 0.21
N TRP A 55 -6.03 -1.75 0.53
CA TRP A 55 -5.29 -0.91 1.47
C TRP A 55 -5.16 0.55 0.99
N LEU A 56 -4.90 0.78 -0.30
CA LEU A 56 -4.85 2.14 -0.86
C LEU A 56 -6.18 2.88 -0.74
N ALA A 57 -7.30 2.20 -1.04
CA ALA A 57 -8.63 2.77 -0.88
C ALA A 57 -8.92 3.14 0.59
N ASP A 58 -8.49 2.31 1.54
CA ASP A 58 -8.60 2.63 2.96
C ASP A 58 -7.75 3.84 3.35
N GLN A 59 -6.52 3.96 2.83
CA GLN A 59 -5.67 5.13 3.11
C GLN A 59 -6.28 6.42 2.55
N GLU A 60 -6.81 6.37 1.32
CA GLU A 60 -7.48 7.51 0.71
C GLU A 60 -8.68 7.95 1.54
N ARG A 61 -9.54 7.01 1.96
CA ARG A 61 -10.70 7.30 2.81
C ARG A 61 -10.29 7.93 4.14
N VAL A 62 -9.32 7.35 4.85
CA VAL A 62 -8.83 7.87 6.13
C VAL A 62 -8.23 9.27 5.97
N GLY A 63 -7.44 9.49 4.91
CA GLY A 63 -6.88 10.80 4.60
C GLY A 63 -7.96 11.87 4.40
N LEU A 64 -9.00 11.55 3.62
CA LEU A 64 -10.14 12.45 3.38
C LEU A 64 -10.95 12.73 4.65
N GLU A 65 -11.19 11.72 5.48
CA GLU A 65 -11.90 11.86 6.77
C GLU A 65 -11.14 12.79 7.73
N LEU A 66 -9.83 12.62 7.84
CA LEU A 66 -8.98 13.47 8.67
C LEU A 66 -8.97 14.91 8.19
N GLU A 67 -8.87 15.14 6.88
CA GLU A 67 -8.93 16.49 6.30
C GLU A 67 -10.29 17.15 6.53
N ALA A 68 -11.40 16.41 6.39
CA ALA A 68 -12.73 16.91 6.69
C ALA A 68 -12.90 17.28 8.17
N GLN A 69 -12.37 16.44 9.08
CA GLN A 69 -12.38 16.71 10.52
C GLN A 69 -11.59 17.98 10.86
N ARG A 70 -10.39 18.14 10.27
CA ARG A 70 -9.56 19.35 10.45
C ARG A 70 -10.31 20.61 10.02
N ARG A 71 -10.97 20.59 8.85
CA ARG A 71 -11.74 21.74 8.35
C ARG A 71 -12.90 22.12 9.26
N ARG A 72 -13.59 21.15 9.86
CA ARG A 72 -14.70 21.39 10.81
C ARG A 72 -14.26 22.01 12.13
N MET A 73 -13.04 21.75 12.58
CA MET A 73 -12.53 22.30 13.86
C MET A 73 -12.08 23.77 13.75
N VAL A 74 -11.93 24.27 12.53
CA VAL A 74 -11.44 25.65 12.26
C VAL A 74 -12.60 26.59 11.86
N ALA A 75 -13.77 26.06 11.53
CA ALA A 75 -14.98 26.80 11.19
C ALA A 75 -15.87 27.03 12.43
#